data_AF-A0A6I5VGJ9-F1
#
_entry.id   AF-A0A6I5VGJ9-F1
#
_cell.length_a   1.000
_cell.length_b   1.000
_cell.length_c   1.000
_cell.angle_alpha   90.00
_cell.angle_beta   90.00
_cell.angle_gamma   90.00
#
_symmetry.space_group_name_H-M   'P 1'
#
loop_
_entity.id
_entity.type
_entity.pdbx_description
1 polymer ?
#
loop_
_entity_poly.entity_id
_entity_poly.type
_entity_poly.pdbx_seq_one_letter_code
_entity_poly.pdbx_strand_id
1 'polypeptide(L)'
;MRCPTTAATSHPGHSVGADQSAGASVRSSTSSWSYAAVATSAASMRRRIGVIELTSRAVPEIMVSPDVVKNYADGYQQMLARGVIGRARISARTSWGAGHPRRAVSRMGALRRLTFEALPSSTREEGRRRMKITHVEQFAPKHRTRLIRIGTDAGIDGWAESTLEGKPKSAPAVIDEYAQYLIGKDPLRIEHHWQQIYRSAFFRGGAHNMSALAAVDAALWDIAGKHYGVPSYNLMGGAVRDRIRVYAHWGIRDLSEAGLEASRQRLDMLQKKGYTAYKAGPAGPWRAHEPPSRIDQFVEAAYKMREWVGPDVELCFDFHAKMTPALAIEVCNEIKGMRPMFVEEPVPQENTDALKLVADHVPFPIATGERLLSRWEFRQVIEKQCAALLQPDVAHCGGPSELKKIANYAEVYYQHIMPHCAIGPLALAACMLVDAVVPNFLIQEQVDAGLGNGLLKKDWEVIDGHIQLWETPGLGVEVDEAEATKEFTGESYGYHAELGGETYHQNDGSVADW
;
A
#
# COMPACT_ATOMS: atom_id res chain seq x y z
N MET A 1 -64.17 4.24 -22.96
CA MET A 1 -64.42 3.44 -24.17
C MET A 1 -63.55 2.21 -24.13
N ARG A 2 -64.15 1.09 -24.53
CA ARG A 2 -63.75 -0.32 -24.60
C ARG A 2 -62.26 -0.70 -24.66
N CYS A 3 -61.93 -1.69 -23.83
CA CYS A 3 -60.92 -2.73 -24.04
C CYS A 3 -61.30 -3.62 -25.25
N PRO A 4 -60.37 -4.40 -25.82
CA PRO A 4 -60.45 -5.85 -25.55
C PRO A 4 -59.12 -6.62 -25.44
N THR A 5 -59.15 -7.61 -24.53
CA THR A 5 -58.65 -9.01 -24.54
C THR A 5 -58.56 -9.67 -25.94
N THR A 6 -57.78 -10.72 -26.29
CA THR A 6 -57.22 -11.97 -25.69
C THR A 6 -56.40 -12.64 -26.83
N ALA A 7 -55.39 -13.51 -26.67
CA ALA A 7 -55.51 -14.95 -26.34
C ALA A 7 -54.14 -15.66 -26.46
N ALA A 8 -54.01 -16.79 -25.77
CA ALA A 8 -52.88 -17.72 -25.71
C ALA A 8 -53.07 -18.96 -26.62
N THR A 9 -51.98 -19.71 -26.88
CA THR A 9 -51.88 -21.17 -27.23
C THR A 9 -50.36 -21.50 -27.38
N SER A 10 -49.70 -22.29 -26.52
CA SER A 10 -49.67 -23.76 -26.29
C SER A 10 -48.58 -24.54 -27.08
N HIS A 11 -47.76 -25.29 -26.34
CA HIS A 11 -46.67 -26.23 -26.73
C HIS A 11 -47.09 -27.42 -27.63
N PRO A 12 -46.15 -28.23 -28.17
CA PRO A 12 -45.53 -29.41 -27.49
C PRO A 12 -43.99 -29.48 -27.74
N GLY A 13 -43.12 -30.27 -27.11
CA GLY A 13 -43.19 -31.51 -26.31
C GLY A 13 -42.08 -32.47 -26.80
N HIS A 14 -41.51 -33.28 -25.88
CA HIS A 14 -40.53 -34.40 -26.03
C HIS A 14 -39.05 -34.11 -25.69
N SER A 15 -38.29 -34.96 -25.00
CA SER A 15 -38.54 -36.09 -24.08
C SER A 15 -37.18 -36.61 -23.56
N VAL A 16 -37.21 -37.06 -22.30
CA VAL A 16 -36.31 -37.94 -21.52
C VAL A 16 -35.38 -38.89 -22.31
N GLY A 17 -34.17 -39.10 -21.78
CA GLY A 17 -33.34 -40.28 -22.06
C GLY A 17 -32.16 -40.42 -21.08
N ALA A 18 -32.21 -41.43 -20.22
CA ALA A 18 -31.11 -41.93 -19.41
C ALA A 18 -30.79 -43.36 -19.86
N ASP A 19 -29.49 -43.69 -20.05
CA ASP A 19 -28.88 -45.03 -19.88
C ASP A 19 -27.37 -44.92 -20.16
N GLN A 20 -26.48 -45.22 -19.20
CA GLN A 20 -25.87 -46.53 -18.87
C GLN A 20 -24.96 -47.17 -19.93
N SER A 21 -23.67 -47.21 -19.54
CA SER A 21 -22.68 -48.30 -19.65
C SER A 21 -22.30 -48.94 -20.99
N ALA A 22 -21.02 -48.77 -21.34
CA ALA A 22 -20.04 -49.83 -21.67
C ALA A 22 -18.64 -49.15 -21.74
N GLY A 23 -17.55 -49.60 -21.13
CA GLY A 23 -17.15 -50.96 -20.80
C GLY A 23 -16.00 -51.39 -21.71
N ALA A 24 -14.78 -50.89 -21.48
CA ALA A 24 -13.55 -51.52 -21.99
C ALA A 24 -12.35 -51.22 -21.07
N SER A 25 -11.99 -52.25 -20.30
CA SER A 25 -10.84 -52.37 -19.40
C SER A 25 -9.50 -52.67 -20.09
N VAL A 26 -8.40 -52.55 -19.29
CA VAL A 26 -7.05 -53.20 -19.36
C VAL A 26 -5.94 -52.20 -19.74
N ARG A 27 -4.81 -51.97 -19.02
CA ARG A 27 -4.14 -52.50 -17.80
C ARG A 27 -3.12 -51.43 -17.34
N SER A 28 -3.13 -51.02 -16.06
CA SER A 28 -2.15 -51.34 -14.99
C SER A 28 -0.66 -50.95 -15.19
N SER A 29 -0.20 -49.96 -14.42
CA SER A 29 1.08 -50.05 -13.69
C SER A 29 1.02 -49.17 -12.42
N THR A 30 1.00 -49.83 -11.27
CA THR A 30 1.02 -49.27 -9.91
C THR A 30 2.45 -49.16 -9.39
N SER A 31 2.74 -48.10 -8.63
CA SER A 31 3.61 -48.19 -7.44
C SER A 31 3.09 -47.28 -6.32
N SER A 32 2.84 -47.91 -5.18
CA SER A 32 2.40 -47.41 -3.87
C SER A 32 3.49 -46.56 -3.19
N TRP A 33 3.21 -45.73 -2.16
CA TRP A 33 3.10 -46.14 -0.75
C TRP A 33 2.31 -45.13 0.10
N SER A 34 1.47 -45.69 0.98
CA SER A 34 0.55 -45.10 1.95
C SER A 34 1.24 -44.47 3.17
N TYR A 35 0.55 -43.57 3.89
CA TYR A 35 0.04 -43.86 5.24
C TYR A 35 -0.97 -42.78 5.69
N ALA A 36 -2.11 -43.25 6.19
CA ALA A 36 -3.26 -42.49 6.62
C ALA A 36 -3.34 -42.40 8.15
N ALA A 37 -3.97 -41.32 8.61
CA ALA A 37 -4.91 -41.16 9.72
C ALA A 37 -4.51 -41.60 11.15
N VAL A 38 -4.80 -40.74 12.14
CA VAL A 38 -5.99 -40.85 13.02
C VAL A 38 -6.10 -39.56 13.85
N ALA A 39 -7.23 -38.87 13.70
CA ALA A 39 -7.73 -37.85 14.62
C ALA A 39 -8.83 -38.49 15.47
N THR A 40 -8.75 -38.38 16.80
CA THR A 40 -9.93 -38.55 17.66
C THR A 40 -9.77 -37.84 19.02
N SER A 41 -10.88 -37.22 19.41
CA SER A 41 -11.34 -36.90 20.77
C SER A 41 -10.88 -35.61 21.45
N ALA A 42 -11.76 -34.62 21.39
CA ALA A 42 -11.89 -33.55 22.38
C ALA A 42 -12.40 -34.08 23.74
N ALA A 43 -12.31 -33.21 24.76
CA ALA A 43 -12.88 -33.31 26.11
C ALA A 43 -12.03 -34.01 27.20
N SER A 44 -11.05 -33.28 27.75
CA SER A 44 -10.72 -33.27 29.19
C SER A 44 -9.49 -32.38 29.45
N MET A 45 -9.69 -31.09 29.74
CA MET A 45 -8.99 -30.42 30.86
C MET A 45 -9.54 -29.00 31.05
N ARG A 46 -10.25 -28.79 32.16
CA ARG A 46 -10.57 -27.46 32.67
C ARG A 46 -9.32 -26.83 33.30
N ARG A 47 -9.16 -25.52 33.09
CA ARG A 47 -8.51 -24.50 33.95
C ARG A 47 -7.28 -24.92 34.78
N ARG A 48 -6.13 -24.34 34.43
CA ARG A 48 -5.22 -23.67 35.38
C ARG A 48 -4.39 -22.64 34.63
N ILE A 49 -4.72 -21.36 34.86
CA ILE A 49 -3.84 -20.23 34.59
C ILE A 49 -2.68 -20.38 35.58
N GLY A 50 -1.48 -20.57 35.07
CA GLY A 50 -0.25 -20.63 35.84
C GLY A 50 0.83 -19.90 35.06
N VAL A 51 1.25 -18.76 35.60
CA VAL A 51 2.45 -18.03 35.19
C VAL A 51 3.63 -19.01 35.20
N ILE A 52 4.23 -19.27 34.04
CA ILE A 52 5.49 -20.02 33.97
C ILE A 52 6.62 -19.01 34.07
N GLU A 53 7.12 -18.81 35.29
CA GLU A 53 8.50 -18.40 35.49
C GLU A 53 9.40 -19.47 34.87
N LEU A 54 10.15 -19.08 33.83
CA LEU A 54 11.21 -19.90 33.26
C LEU A 54 12.37 -19.95 34.27
N THR A 55 12.24 -20.83 35.25
CA THR A 55 13.40 -21.33 36.00
C THR A 55 14.12 -22.36 35.13
N SER A 56 15.43 -22.24 35.11
CA SER A 56 16.36 -22.92 34.22
C SER A 56 16.22 -24.46 34.19
N ARG A 57 16.52 -25.03 33.01
CA ARG A 57 16.86 -26.44 32.69
C ARG A 57 15.72 -27.34 32.20
N ALA A 58 15.35 -27.15 30.94
CA ALA A 58 15.10 -28.26 30.00
C ALA A 58 15.24 -27.72 28.56
N VAL A 59 16.26 -28.17 27.84
CA VAL A 59 16.45 -27.87 26.40
C VAL A 59 15.89 -29.07 25.61
N PRO A 60 15.06 -28.89 24.58
CA PRO A 60 14.57 -30.01 23.77
C PRO A 60 15.71 -30.66 22.97
N GLU A 61 15.82 -31.99 23.00
CA GLU A 61 16.79 -32.76 22.20
C GLU A 61 16.29 -32.92 20.75
N ILE A 62 17.06 -32.43 19.77
CA ILE A 62 16.78 -32.65 18.33
C ILE A 62 17.99 -33.33 17.70
N MET A 63 17.78 -34.49 17.06
CA MET A 63 18.84 -35.21 16.35
C MET A 63 18.93 -34.73 14.89
N VAL A 64 20.14 -34.36 14.44
CA VAL A 64 20.38 -33.83 13.08
C VAL A 64 21.67 -34.42 12.49
N SER A 65 21.73 -34.53 11.16
CA SER A 65 22.87 -35.14 10.46
C SER A 65 24.16 -34.28 10.54
N PRO A 66 25.36 -34.88 10.38
CA PRO A 66 26.63 -34.15 10.48
C PRO A 66 26.77 -32.98 9.49
N ASP A 67 26.18 -33.11 8.29
CA ASP A 67 26.22 -32.07 7.26
C ASP A 67 25.36 -30.85 7.65
N VAL A 68 24.22 -31.09 8.32
CA VAL A 68 23.37 -30.03 8.86
C VAL A 68 24.09 -29.25 9.97
N VAL A 69 24.82 -29.97 10.85
CA VAL A 69 25.62 -29.34 11.92
C VAL A 69 26.72 -28.45 11.35
N LYS A 70 27.41 -28.92 10.30
CA LYS A 70 28.48 -28.14 9.65
C LYS A 70 27.91 -26.88 8.98
N ASN A 71 26.84 -27.02 8.21
CA ASN A 71 26.20 -25.88 7.53
C ASN A 71 25.69 -24.82 8.53
N TYR A 72 25.16 -25.26 9.68
CA TYR A 72 24.75 -24.34 10.75
C TYR A 72 25.92 -23.66 11.45
N ALA A 73 27.00 -24.39 11.71
CA ALA A 73 28.21 -23.82 12.30
C ALA A 73 28.84 -22.77 11.37
N ASP A 74 28.91 -23.07 10.07
CA ASP A 74 29.45 -22.16 9.06
C ASP A 74 28.58 -20.89 8.91
N GLY A 75 27.25 -21.06 8.91
CA GLY A 75 26.29 -19.93 8.94
C GLY A 75 26.41 -19.08 10.21
N TYR A 76 26.57 -19.72 11.38
CA TYR A 76 26.76 -19.02 12.65
C TYR A 76 28.09 -18.25 12.70
N GLN A 77 29.18 -18.81 12.16
CA GLN A 77 30.46 -18.12 12.04
C GLN A 77 30.40 -16.94 11.06
N GLN A 78 29.66 -17.05 9.96
CA GLN A 78 29.41 -15.93 9.06
C GLN A 78 28.61 -14.81 9.74
N MET A 79 27.61 -15.15 10.56
CA MET A 79 26.83 -14.16 11.33
C MET A 79 27.66 -13.50 12.43
N LEU A 80 28.57 -14.23 13.09
CA LEU A 80 29.53 -13.68 14.05
C LEU A 80 30.54 -12.73 13.39
N ALA A 81 31.09 -13.11 12.24
CA ALA A 81 32.04 -12.29 11.49
C ALA A 81 31.41 -10.98 10.96
N ARG A 82 30.09 -10.99 10.75
CA ARG A 82 29.28 -9.82 10.36
C ARG A 82 28.70 -9.06 11.55
N GLY A 83 29.02 -9.43 12.80
CA GLY A 83 28.56 -8.74 14.01
C GLY A 83 27.06 -8.84 14.30
N VAL A 84 26.35 -9.76 13.64
CA VAL A 84 24.88 -9.90 13.72
C VAL A 84 24.43 -10.52 15.05
N ILE A 85 25.31 -11.26 15.73
CA ILE A 85 25.02 -11.99 16.99
C ILE A 85 26.24 -11.99 17.93
N GLY A 86 26.00 -12.12 19.24
CA GLY A 86 27.05 -12.22 20.26
C GLY A 86 27.74 -13.60 20.31
N ARG A 87 28.97 -13.66 20.85
CA ARG A 87 29.80 -14.88 20.93
C ARG A 87 29.09 -16.01 21.70
N ALA A 88 28.82 -17.14 21.07
CA ALA A 88 28.56 -18.42 21.74
C ALA A 88 29.77 -19.36 21.65
N ARG A 89 30.00 -20.14 22.71
CA ARG A 89 30.98 -21.24 22.70
C ARG A 89 30.29 -22.50 22.18
N ILE A 90 30.67 -22.96 21.00
CA ILE A 90 30.28 -24.29 20.50
C ILE A 90 31.35 -25.27 20.97
N SER A 91 31.00 -26.20 21.86
CA SER A 91 31.88 -27.33 22.20
C SER A 91 31.23 -28.63 21.76
N ALA A 92 31.98 -29.46 21.02
CA ALA A 92 31.57 -30.80 20.67
C ALA A 92 32.30 -31.79 21.59
N ARG A 93 31.56 -32.54 22.41
CA ARG A 93 32.11 -33.70 23.15
C ARG A 93 31.64 -35.00 22.51
N THR A 94 32.58 -35.91 22.26
CA THR A 94 32.34 -37.31 21.91
C THR A 94 32.27 -38.13 23.20
N SER A 95 31.12 -38.75 23.48
CA SER A 95 30.97 -39.74 24.55
C SER A 95 30.89 -41.14 23.96
N TRP A 96 31.81 -42.02 24.35
CA TRP A 96 31.71 -43.46 24.07
C TRP A 96 30.99 -44.12 25.24
N GLY A 97 29.80 -44.65 25.00
CA GLY A 97 29.08 -45.47 25.98
C GLY A 97 29.76 -46.84 26.10
N ALA A 98 30.29 -47.15 27.28
CA ALA A 98 30.82 -48.47 27.59
C ALA A 98 29.67 -49.42 27.94
N GLY A 99 29.58 -50.56 27.22
CA GLY A 99 28.94 -51.77 27.72
C GLY A 99 27.83 -52.38 26.87
N HIS A 100 28.18 -53.23 25.89
CA HIS A 100 27.65 -54.60 25.68
C HIS A 100 28.15 -55.20 24.34
N PRO A 101 28.43 -56.53 24.26
CA PRO A 101 29.16 -57.09 23.12
C PRO A 101 28.26 -57.66 22.01
N ARG A 102 28.74 -57.42 20.77
CA ARG A 102 28.59 -58.21 19.53
C ARG A 102 27.16 -58.50 19.01
N ARG A 103 26.73 -57.72 18.01
CA ARG A 103 26.41 -58.21 16.65
C ARG A 103 26.26 -57.03 15.66
N ALA A 104 26.53 -57.32 14.40
CA ALA A 104 26.88 -56.42 13.32
C ALA A 104 25.89 -55.28 13.03
N VAL A 105 26.39 -54.05 13.02
CA VAL A 105 25.99 -52.99 12.05
C VAL A 105 27.26 -52.19 11.73
N SER A 106 27.76 -52.33 10.51
CA SER A 106 28.81 -51.46 9.96
C SER A 106 28.22 -50.12 9.55
N ARG A 107 28.96 -49.03 9.79
CA ARG A 107 28.66 -47.62 9.47
C ARG A 107 27.59 -46.94 10.33
N MET A 108 27.98 -46.56 11.54
CA MET A 108 27.38 -45.41 12.23
C MET A 108 28.51 -44.45 12.57
N GLY A 109 28.56 -43.31 11.86
CA GLY A 109 29.52 -42.25 12.11
C GLY A 109 29.34 -41.68 13.52
N ALA A 110 30.44 -41.23 14.13
CA ALA A 110 30.46 -40.68 15.48
C ALA A 110 29.44 -39.53 15.63
N LEU A 111 28.38 -39.76 16.40
CA LEU A 111 27.39 -38.75 16.77
C LEU A 111 28.05 -37.74 17.74
N ARG A 112 28.00 -36.45 17.40
CA ARG A 112 28.49 -35.36 18.24
C ARG A 112 27.32 -34.70 18.97
N ARG A 113 27.46 -34.55 20.28
CA ARG A 113 26.49 -33.84 21.15
C ARG A 113 26.74 -32.34 21.04
N LEU A 114 25.71 -31.57 20.69
CA LEU A 114 25.70 -30.11 20.76
C LEU A 114 24.96 -29.70 22.03
N THR A 115 25.66 -29.07 22.97
CA THR A 115 25.06 -28.43 24.14
C THR A 115 25.17 -26.92 23.96
N PHE A 116 24.02 -26.24 23.95
CA PHE A 116 23.96 -24.79 24.00
C PHE A 116 23.99 -24.35 25.46
N GLU A 117 25.12 -23.78 25.88
CA GLU A 117 25.26 -23.22 27.22
C GLU A 117 25.00 -21.71 27.12
N ALA A 118 23.90 -21.26 27.71
CA ALA A 118 23.62 -19.84 27.84
C ALA A 118 24.64 -19.23 28.82
N LEU A 119 25.67 -18.54 28.29
CA LEU A 119 25.85 -17.12 28.58
C LEU A 119 25.16 -16.58 29.85
N PRO A 120 25.68 -16.66 31.10
CA PRO A 120 25.08 -15.90 32.19
C PRO A 120 24.98 -14.43 31.78
N SER A 121 23.77 -13.88 31.85
CA SER A 121 23.47 -12.51 31.43
C SER A 121 24.06 -11.51 32.41
N SER A 122 25.35 -11.21 32.29
CA SER A 122 26.03 -10.24 33.16
C SER A 122 26.13 -8.83 32.56
N THR A 123 25.17 -8.39 31.75
CA THR A 123 25.10 -7.00 31.20
C THR A 123 23.68 -6.53 30.88
N ARG A 124 22.66 -6.87 31.68
CA ARG A 124 21.26 -6.48 31.36
C ARG A 124 20.74 -5.16 31.95
N GLU A 125 21.55 -4.40 32.69
CA GLU A 125 21.09 -3.14 33.32
C GLU A 125 22.10 -1.98 33.31
N GLU A 126 23.01 -1.91 32.33
CA GLU A 126 23.63 -0.62 32.00
C GLU A 126 22.82 0.03 30.88
N GLY A 127 22.06 1.06 31.26
CA GLY A 127 21.02 1.70 30.46
C GLY A 127 21.50 2.07 29.05
N ARG A 128 21.08 1.27 28.07
CA ARG A 128 21.13 1.68 26.66
C ARG A 128 20.17 2.85 26.54
N ARG A 129 20.71 4.08 26.61
CA ARG A 129 19.96 5.32 26.48
C ARG A 129 19.11 5.21 25.22
N ARG A 130 17.79 5.08 25.39
CA ARG A 130 16.88 5.04 24.26
C ARG A 130 16.92 6.41 23.60
N MET A 131 16.99 6.41 22.27
CA MET A 131 16.88 7.62 21.46
C MET A 131 15.60 8.34 21.85
N LYS A 132 15.62 9.67 21.87
CA LYS A 132 14.46 10.49 22.18
C LYS A 132 14.22 11.50 21.07
N ILE A 133 12.95 11.71 20.74
CA ILE A 133 12.50 12.84 19.93
C ILE A 133 12.81 14.13 20.71
N THR A 134 13.47 15.09 20.08
CA THR A 134 13.87 16.37 20.69
C THR A 134 13.05 17.54 20.16
N HIS A 135 12.60 17.48 18.91
CA HIS A 135 11.78 18.51 18.28
C HIS A 135 10.94 17.94 17.14
N VAL A 136 9.87 18.66 16.80
CA VAL A 136 9.08 18.48 15.59
C VAL A 136 8.98 19.86 14.96
N GLU A 137 9.54 20.02 13.77
CA GLU A 137 9.51 21.26 12.99
C GLU A 137 8.60 21.09 11.79
N GLN A 138 8.04 22.21 11.33
CA GLN A 138 7.13 22.25 10.20
C GLN A 138 7.61 23.31 9.20
N PHE A 139 7.46 23.04 7.91
CA PHE A 139 7.91 23.93 6.84
C PHE A 139 6.87 24.04 5.73
N ALA A 140 6.79 25.20 5.09
CA ALA A 140 5.92 25.44 3.94
C ALA A 140 6.72 26.00 2.74
N PRO A 141 7.62 25.21 2.11
CA PRO A 141 8.57 25.74 1.13
C PRO A 141 7.98 26.15 -0.21
N LYS A 142 6.80 25.63 -0.56
CA LYS A 142 6.14 25.84 -1.85
C LYS A 142 4.62 25.90 -1.67
N HIS A 143 3.94 26.44 -2.68
CA HIS A 143 2.49 26.38 -2.78
C HIS A 143 2.01 24.93 -2.66
N ARG A 144 1.04 24.68 -1.75
CA ARG A 144 0.51 23.33 -1.44
C ARG A 144 1.56 22.30 -1.03
N THR A 145 2.67 22.72 -0.44
CA THR A 145 3.63 21.78 0.18
C THR A 145 3.75 22.09 1.65
N ARG A 146 3.53 21.07 2.50
CA ARG A 146 3.82 21.13 3.94
C ARG A 146 4.71 19.96 4.31
N LEU A 147 5.82 20.24 4.97
CA LEU A 147 6.78 19.24 5.40
C LEU A 147 6.89 19.24 6.91
N ILE A 148 7.29 18.10 7.46
CA ILE A 148 7.74 18.01 8.84
C ILE A 148 9.14 17.41 8.92
N ARG A 149 9.89 17.84 9.94
CA ARG A 149 11.11 17.20 10.41
C ARG A 149 10.94 16.78 11.86
N ILE A 150 11.15 15.50 12.15
CA ILE A 150 11.25 14.98 13.52
C ILE A 150 12.72 14.71 13.81
N GLY A 151 13.30 15.49 14.72
CA GLY A 151 14.70 15.32 15.11
C GLY A 151 14.86 14.60 16.45
N THR A 152 16.03 13.99 16.65
CA THR A 152 16.30 13.10 17.79
C THR A 152 17.57 13.47 18.54
N ASP A 153 17.73 12.99 19.78
CA ASP A 153 18.94 13.21 20.60
C ASP A 153 20.16 12.41 20.12
N ALA A 154 19.99 11.63 19.05
CA ALA A 154 21.05 10.93 18.34
C ALA A 154 21.51 11.64 17.05
N GLY A 155 20.92 12.79 16.71
CA GLY A 155 21.23 13.53 15.48
C GLY A 155 20.70 12.85 14.21
N ILE A 156 19.66 12.02 14.34
CA ILE A 156 18.94 11.42 13.20
C ILE A 156 17.62 12.14 13.03
N ASP A 157 17.38 12.61 11.82
CA ASP A 157 16.16 13.32 11.46
C ASP A 157 15.32 12.51 10.47
N GLY A 158 14.02 12.44 10.75
CA GLY A 158 13.01 11.89 9.85
C GLY A 158 12.27 13.00 9.15
N TRP A 159 12.14 12.90 7.84
CA TRP A 159 11.39 13.85 7.03
C TRP A 159 10.12 13.20 6.47
N ALA A 160 9.05 13.97 6.43
CA ALA A 160 7.80 13.56 5.79
C ALA A 160 7.02 14.77 5.27
N GLU A 161 5.99 14.46 4.48
CA GLU A 161 5.06 15.45 3.96
C GLU A 161 3.73 15.37 4.72
N SER A 162 3.24 16.54 5.12
CA SER A 162 2.00 16.76 5.88
C SER A 162 0.97 17.58 5.11
N THR A 163 1.16 17.69 3.79
CA THR A 163 0.26 18.39 2.88
C THR A 163 -1.17 17.86 3.06
N LEU A 164 -2.11 18.78 3.29
CA LEU A 164 -3.55 18.54 3.22
C LEU A 164 -4.16 19.65 2.39
N GLU A 165 -4.58 19.29 1.18
CA GLU A 165 -5.20 20.19 0.21
C GLU A 165 -6.44 20.82 0.83
N GLY A 166 -6.68 22.10 0.53
CA GLY A 166 -7.84 22.78 1.11
C GLY A 166 -7.65 23.23 2.56
N LYS A 167 -6.61 22.77 3.29
CA LYS A 167 -6.49 22.97 4.76
C LYS A 167 -5.06 23.28 5.24
N PRO A 168 -4.40 24.32 4.69
CA PRO A 168 -2.99 24.62 4.93
C PRO A 168 -2.59 24.99 6.36
N LYS A 169 -3.56 25.31 7.22
CA LYS A 169 -3.34 25.72 8.62
C LYS A 169 -3.82 24.69 9.64
N SER A 170 -4.77 23.83 9.24
CA SER A 170 -5.42 22.92 10.17
C SER A 170 -4.55 21.69 10.46
N ALA A 171 -3.93 21.10 9.43
CA ALA A 171 -3.00 19.98 9.64
C ALA A 171 -1.78 20.41 10.49
N PRO A 172 -1.13 21.57 10.25
CA PRO A 172 -0.06 22.03 11.12
C PRO A 172 -0.43 22.21 12.59
N ALA A 173 -1.61 22.74 12.88
CA ALA A 173 -2.07 22.89 14.27
C ALA A 173 -2.22 21.54 14.98
N VAL A 174 -2.70 20.51 14.28
CA VAL A 174 -2.79 19.14 14.84
C VAL A 174 -1.40 18.57 15.09
N ILE A 175 -0.43 18.84 14.22
CA ILE A 175 0.96 18.38 14.39
C ILE A 175 1.60 19.01 15.62
N ASP A 176 1.32 20.29 15.91
CA ASP A 176 1.79 20.95 17.14
C ASP A 176 1.25 20.25 18.40
N GLU A 177 0.00 19.81 18.39
CA GLU A 177 -0.58 19.01 19.48
C GLU A 177 0.07 17.63 19.60
N TYR A 178 0.34 16.96 18.48
CA TYR A 178 1.03 15.66 18.49
C TYR A 178 2.48 15.79 18.97
N ALA A 179 3.16 16.88 18.62
CA ALA A 179 4.51 17.17 19.08
C ALA A 179 4.60 17.20 20.61
N GLN A 180 3.63 17.81 21.30
CA GLN A 180 3.59 17.84 22.78
C GLN A 180 3.65 16.43 23.41
N TYR A 181 3.03 15.44 22.75
CA TYR A 181 3.11 14.05 23.18
C TYR A 181 4.42 13.36 22.80
N LEU A 182 4.93 13.62 21.59
CA LEU A 182 6.08 12.93 21.00
C LEU A 182 7.41 13.32 21.64
N ILE A 183 7.58 14.57 22.07
CA ILE A 183 8.84 15.06 22.66
C ILE A 183 9.25 14.19 23.86
N GLY A 184 10.50 13.74 23.86
CA GLY A 184 11.08 12.88 24.89
C GLY A 184 10.72 11.39 24.77
N LYS A 185 9.92 10.99 23.77
CA LYS A 185 9.58 9.58 23.49
C LYS A 185 10.59 8.93 22.54
N ASP A 186 10.60 7.60 22.57
CA ASP A 186 11.44 6.75 21.74
C ASP A 186 10.82 6.58 20.34
N PRO A 187 11.40 7.20 19.28
CA PRO A 187 10.80 7.22 17.94
C PRO A 187 10.65 5.82 17.32
N LEU A 188 11.41 4.84 17.78
CA LEU A 188 11.38 3.47 17.24
C LEU A 188 10.12 2.70 17.67
N ARG A 189 9.27 3.27 18.53
CA ARG A 189 7.99 2.68 18.93
C ARG A 189 6.86 3.09 17.98
N ILE A 190 7.08 2.98 16.67
CA ILE A 190 6.19 3.50 15.60
C ILE A 190 4.73 3.08 15.82
N GLU A 191 4.44 1.77 15.90
CA GLU A 191 3.07 1.28 16.10
C GLU A 191 2.46 1.79 17.43
N HIS A 192 3.27 1.95 18.48
CA HIS A 192 2.76 2.49 19.74
C HIS A 192 2.36 3.96 19.60
N HIS A 193 3.17 4.77 18.93
CA HIS A 193 2.86 6.17 18.66
C HIS A 193 1.64 6.32 17.75
N TRP A 194 1.57 5.50 16.70
CA TRP A 194 0.40 5.44 15.83
C TRP A 194 -0.86 5.16 16.65
N GLN A 195 -0.83 4.11 17.47
CA GLN A 195 -1.98 3.74 18.27
C GLN A 195 -2.34 4.79 19.32
N GLN A 196 -1.35 5.35 20.01
CA GLN A 196 -1.60 6.40 21.00
C GLN A 196 -2.31 7.59 20.33
N ILE A 197 -1.71 8.15 19.28
CA ILE A 197 -2.24 9.33 18.59
C ILE A 197 -3.65 9.04 18.07
N TYR A 198 -3.85 7.91 17.38
CA TYR A 198 -5.14 7.59 16.78
C TYR A 198 -6.27 7.39 17.80
N ARG A 199 -5.98 6.81 18.98
CA ARG A 199 -7.03 6.34 19.90
C ARG A 199 -7.12 7.08 21.23
N SER A 200 -6.15 7.92 21.60
CA SER A 200 -6.10 8.52 22.96
C SER A 200 -6.93 9.78 23.13
N ALA A 201 -7.18 10.54 22.06
CA ALA A 201 -7.90 11.82 22.10
C ALA A 201 -9.43 11.68 22.03
N PHE A 202 -9.98 10.53 22.44
CA PHE A 202 -11.40 10.17 22.41
C PHE A 202 -12.00 10.02 21.00
N PHE A 203 -12.10 11.11 20.23
CA PHE A 203 -12.52 11.08 18.82
C PHE A 203 -11.38 10.57 17.94
N ARG A 204 -11.74 9.78 16.92
CA ARG A 204 -10.79 9.13 16.02
C ARG A 204 -11.04 9.56 14.58
N GLY A 205 -9.99 9.53 13.76
CA GLY A 205 -10.09 9.81 12.33
C GLY A 205 -10.30 11.29 12.02
N GLY A 206 -10.86 11.55 10.84
CA GLY A 206 -10.98 12.89 10.26
C GLY A 206 -9.71 13.31 9.51
N ALA A 207 -9.89 14.02 8.40
CA ALA A 207 -8.82 14.30 7.44
C ALA A 207 -7.60 14.98 8.09
N HIS A 208 -7.84 15.95 8.98
CA HIS A 208 -6.77 16.67 9.69
C HIS A 208 -5.92 15.74 10.57
N ASN A 209 -6.55 14.93 11.41
CA ASN A 209 -5.86 14.02 12.31
C ASN A 209 -5.13 12.91 11.55
N MET A 210 -5.80 12.31 10.57
CA MET A 210 -5.21 11.20 9.81
C MET A 210 -4.05 11.66 8.93
N SER A 211 -4.11 12.88 8.38
CA SER A 211 -3.00 13.44 7.60
C SER A 211 -1.80 13.83 8.47
N ALA A 212 -2.05 14.47 9.62
CA ALA A 212 -1.01 14.75 10.59
C ALA A 212 -0.35 13.46 11.13
N LEU A 213 -1.16 12.44 11.41
CA LEU A 213 -0.68 11.13 11.83
C LEU A 213 0.13 10.43 10.73
N ALA A 214 -0.30 10.53 9.48
CA ALA A 214 0.42 9.96 8.35
C ALA A 214 1.83 10.54 8.19
N ALA A 215 1.95 11.86 8.30
CA ALA A 215 3.24 12.55 8.25
C ALA A 215 4.16 12.08 9.39
N VAL A 216 3.64 12.03 10.62
CA VAL A 216 4.39 11.52 11.78
C VAL A 216 4.84 10.07 11.55
N ASP A 217 3.94 9.19 11.11
CA ASP A 217 4.26 7.78 10.87
C ASP A 217 5.35 7.62 9.81
N ALA A 218 5.27 8.34 8.69
CA ALA A 218 6.29 8.32 7.64
C ALA A 218 7.65 8.82 8.14
N ALA A 219 7.69 9.93 8.90
CA ALA A 219 8.94 10.46 9.46
C ALA A 219 9.57 9.50 10.48
N LEU A 220 8.75 8.79 11.27
CA LEU A 220 9.24 7.77 12.20
C LEU A 220 9.82 6.55 11.46
N TRP A 221 9.22 6.14 10.34
CA TRP A 221 9.79 5.10 9.47
C TRP A 221 11.12 5.53 8.85
N ASP A 222 11.23 6.78 8.41
CA ASP A 222 12.48 7.35 7.91
C ASP A 222 13.59 7.30 8.98
N ILE A 223 13.29 7.72 10.22
CA ILE A 223 14.20 7.61 11.38
C ILE A 223 14.61 6.16 11.60
N ALA A 224 13.66 5.21 11.56
CA ALA A 224 13.97 3.80 11.81
C ALA A 224 14.93 3.23 10.77
N GLY A 225 14.68 3.49 9.48
CA GLY A 225 15.59 3.07 8.40
C GLY A 225 17.00 3.68 8.57
N LYS A 226 17.09 4.99 8.85
CA LYS A 226 18.35 5.69 9.12
C LYS A 226 19.08 5.15 10.36
N HIS A 227 18.34 4.89 11.44
CA HIS A 227 18.88 4.35 12.69
C HIS A 227 19.52 2.97 12.51
N TYR A 228 18.87 2.10 11.74
CA TYR A 228 19.37 0.75 11.46
C TYR A 228 20.31 0.67 10.25
N GLY A 229 20.51 1.78 9.53
CA GLY A 229 21.38 1.83 8.36
C GLY A 229 20.86 0.98 7.18
N VAL A 230 19.53 0.88 7.04
CA VAL A 230 18.88 0.08 5.99
C VAL A 230 17.71 0.82 5.35
N PRO A 231 17.35 0.52 4.09
CA PRO A 231 16.09 0.95 3.51
C PRO A 231 14.91 0.57 4.40
N SER A 232 13.95 1.49 4.58
CA SER A 232 12.82 1.27 5.50
C SER A 232 11.97 0.06 5.11
N TYR A 233 11.89 -0.30 3.83
CA TYR A 233 11.15 -1.48 3.37
C TYR A 233 11.74 -2.79 3.91
N ASN A 234 13.04 -2.84 4.22
CA ASN A 234 13.65 -4.02 4.85
C ASN A 234 13.13 -4.26 6.26
N LEU A 235 12.76 -3.19 6.98
CA LEU A 235 12.16 -3.27 8.31
C LEU A 235 10.69 -3.69 8.25
N MET A 236 10.04 -3.53 7.09
CA MET A 236 8.66 -3.96 6.84
C MET A 236 8.54 -5.39 6.29
N GLY A 237 9.63 -6.15 6.23
CA GLY A 237 9.63 -7.54 5.76
C GLY A 237 10.44 -7.80 4.50
N GLY A 238 11.04 -6.75 3.92
CA GLY A 238 11.85 -6.86 2.70
C GLY A 238 11.02 -6.66 1.43
N ALA A 239 11.70 -6.30 0.35
CA ALA A 239 11.09 -6.05 -0.94
C ALA A 239 10.58 -7.37 -1.57
N VAL A 240 9.39 -7.32 -2.17
CA VAL A 240 8.82 -8.43 -2.95
C VAL A 240 8.84 -8.16 -4.47
N ARG A 241 9.54 -7.09 -4.86
CA ARG A 241 9.77 -6.63 -6.23
C ARG A 241 11.04 -5.79 -6.26
N ASP A 242 11.64 -5.62 -7.44
CA ASP A 242 12.90 -4.86 -7.60
C ASP A 242 12.67 -3.40 -8.02
N ARG A 243 11.53 -3.11 -8.65
CA ARG A 243 11.17 -1.78 -9.18
C ARG A 243 9.68 -1.53 -9.07
N ILE A 244 9.30 -0.26 -9.03
CA ILE A 244 7.91 0.22 -8.90
C ILE A 244 7.43 0.72 -10.27
N ARG A 245 6.42 0.08 -10.86
CA ARG A 245 5.77 0.57 -12.08
C ARG A 245 4.97 1.82 -11.73
N VAL A 246 5.09 2.87 -12.54
CA VAL A 246 4.38 4.14 -12.32
C VAL A 246 3.49 4.50 -13.50
N TYR A 247 2.43 5.27 -13.23
CA TYR A 247 1.64 5.96 -14.26
C TYR A 247 1.72 7.48 -14.10
N ALA A 248 1.40 8.20 -15.17
CA ALA A 248 1.46 9.66 -15.20
C ALA A 248 0.11 10.27 -15.54
N HIS A 249 -0.10 11.52 -15.10
CA HIS A 249 -1.24 12.31 -15.54
C HIS A 249 -1.01 12.80 -16.97
N TRP A 250 -1.92 12.40 -17.86
CA TRP A 250 -1.94 12.82 -19.25
C TRP A 250 -3.31 12.56 -19.86
N GLY A 251 -3.79 13.50 -20.67
CA GLY A 251 -4.97 13.31 -21.49
C GLY A 251 -5.34 14.58 -22.25
N ILE A 252 -6.39 14.48 -23.06
CA ILE A 252 -6.92 15.57 -23.87
C ILE A 252 -8.06 16.24 -23.10
N ARG A 253 -7.84 17.46 -22.61
CA ARG A 253 -8.84 18.26 -21.87
C ARG A 253 -9.49 19.36 -22.72
N ASP A 254 -8.87 19.68 -23.84
CA ASP A 254 -9.32 20.68 -24.81
C ASP A 254 -9.11 20.12 -26.22
N LEU A 255 -10.18 20.11 -27.01
CA LEU A 255 -10.19 19.61 -28.39
C LEU A 255 -9.80 20.68 -29.43
N SER A 256 -9.51 21.91 -28.99
CA SER A 256 -8.90 22.93 -29.86
C SER A 256 -7.55 22.46 -30.41
N GLU A 257 -7.12 23.01 -31.55
CA GLU A 257 -5.81 22.67 -32.14
C GLU A 257 -4.66 22.88 -31.14
N ALA A 258 -4.71 23.97 -30.37
CA ALA A 258 -3.70 24.26 -29.34
C ALA A 258 -3.74 23.24 -28.19
N GLY A 259 -4.93 22.84 -27.75
CA GLY A 259 -5.11 21.82 -26.70
C GLY A 259 -4.60 20.44 -27.13
N LEU A 260 -4.86 20.07 -28.38
CA LEU A 260 -4.36 18.83 -28.98
C LEU A 260 -2.84 18.83 -29.13
N GLU A 261 -2.25 19.93 -29.59
CA GLU A 261 -0.80 20.09 -29.72
C GLU A 261 -0.10 19.99 -28.36
N ALA A 262 -0.60 20.69 -27.35
CA ALA A 262 -0.07 20.61 -25.99
C ALA A 262 -0.16 19.18 -25.42
N SER A 263 -1.29 18.50 -25.65
CA SER A 263 -1.50 17.11 -25.24
C SER A 263 -0.51 16.17 -25.94
N ARG A 264 -0.24 16.38 -27.24
CA ARG A 264 0.72 15.59 -28.00
C ARG A 264 2.14 15.78 -27.48
N GLN A 265 2.57 17.03 -27.28
CA GLN A 265 3.91 17.33 -26.76
C GLN A 265 4.15 16.68 -25.39
N ARG A 266 3.15 16.72 -24.50
CA ARG A 266 3.23 16.04 -23.20
C ARG A 266 3.30 14.51 -23.35
N LEU A 267 2.50 13.93 -24.25
CA LEU A 267 2.56 12.49 -24.54
C LEU A 267 3.96 12.08 -24.98
N ASP A 268 4.55 12.80 -25.94
CA ASP A 268 5.88 12.49 -26.48
C ASP A 268 6.96 12.55 -25.39
N MET A 269 6.88 13.51 -24.46
CA MET A 269 7.79 13.59 -23.32
C MET A 269 7.64 12.39 -22.38
N LEU A 270 6.41 11.95 -22.11
CA LEU A 270 6.14 10.81 -21.25
C LEU A 270 6.53 9.49 -21.90
N GLN A 271 6.24 9.30 -23.19
CA GLN A 271 6.62 8.09 -23.92
C GLN A 271 8.15 7.92 -23.97
N LYS A 272 8.92 9.01 -24.06
CA LYS A 272 10.39 8.96 -23.95
C LYS A 272 10.90 8.46 -22.60
N LYS A 273 10.11 8.60 -21.52
CA LYS A 273 10.39 8.01 -20.19
C LYS A 273 9.87 6.57 -20.05
N GLY A 274 9.20 6.05 -21.08
CA GLY A 274 8.71 4.67 -21.15
C GLY A 274 7.41 4.40 -20.39
N TYR A 275 6.61 5.43 -20.06
CA TYR A 275 5.31 5.21 -19.44
C TYR A 275 4.40 4.33 -20.32
N THR A 276 3.67 3.43 -19.67
CA THR A 276 2.72 2.49 -20.32
C THR A 276 1.30 2.61 -19.76
N ALA A 277 1.04 3.64 -18.96
CA ALA A 277 -0.25 3.90 -18.34
C ALA A 277 -0.43 5.41 -18.10
N TYR A 278 -1.62 5.93 -18.42
CA TYR A 278 -1.94 7.35 -18.27
C TYR A 278 -3.30 7.56 -17.62
N LYS A 279 -3.38 8.52 -16.71
CA LYS A 279 -4.62 8.95 -16.08
C LYS A 279 -5.10 10.29 -16.65
N ALA A 280 -6.31 10.30 -17.15
CA ALA A 280 -7.05 11.47 -17.63
C ALA A 280 -8.39 11.55 -16.89
N GLY A 281 -9.19 12.56 -17.19
CA GLY A 281 -10.53 12.71 -16.61
C GLY A 281 -11.30 13.80 -17.32
N PRO A 282 -12.63 13.84 -17.17
CA PRO A 282 -13.42 14.90 -17.73
C PRO A 282 -13.10 16.23 -17.04
N ALA A 283 -12.97 17.30 -17.83
CA ALA A 283 -12.61 18.61 -17.31
C ALA A 283 -13.82 19.32 -16.67
N GLY A 284 -13.54 20.30 -15.79
CA GLY A 284 -14.54 21.21 -15.23
C GLY A 284 -15.51 20.55 -14.22
N PRO A 285 -16.52 21.32 -13.78
CA PRO A 285 -17.60 20.79 -12.94
C PRO A 285 -18.56 19.95 -13.78
N TRP A 286 -19.17 18.95 -13.13
CA TRP A 286 -20.23 18.12 -13.71
C TRP A 286 -21.45 18.14 -12.78
N ARG A 287 -22.63 18.09 -13.38
CA ARG A 287 -23.93 18.07 -12.71
C ARG A 287 -24.41 16.64 -12.53
N ALA A 288 -25.51 16.50 -11.79
CA ALA A 288 -26.21 15.22 -11.65
C ALA A 288 -26.58 14.56 -12.99
N HIS A 289 -26.85 15.38 -14.00
CA HIS A 289 -27.06 14.98 -15.40
C HIS A 289 -26.50 16.09 -16.30
N GLU A 290 -25.74 15.71 -17.32
CA GLU A 290 -25.17 16.63 -18.32
C GLU A 290 -25.89 16.49 -19.67
N PRO A 291 -25.93 17.53 -20.52
CA PRO A 291 -26.47 17.39 -21.87
C PRO A 291 -25.58 16.45 -22.71
N PRO A 292 -26.15 15.76 -23.71
CA PRO A 292 -25.40 14.83 -24.56
C PRO A 292 -24.10 15.41 -25.12
N SER A 293 -24.10 16.68 -25.54
CA SER A 293 -22.92 17.34 -26.09
C SER A 293 -21.73 17.40 -25.12
N ARG A 294 -21.96 17.44 -23.81
CA ARG A 294 -20.90 17.44 -22.80
C ARG A 294 -20.31 16.05 -22.60
N ILE A 295 -21.16 15.03 -22.65
CA ILE A 295 -20.75 13.62 -22.63
C ILE A 295 -19.97 13.30 -23.90
N ASP A 296 -20.51 13.65 -25.07
CA ASP A 296 -19.90 13.44 -26.39
C ASP A 296 -18.50 14.09 -26.48
N GLN A 297 -18.32 15.29 -25.91
CA GLN A 297 -17.02 15.95 -25.87
C GLN A 297 -15.97 15.13 -25.11
N PHE A 298 -16.33 14.57 -23.95
CA PHE A 298 -15.43 13.71 -23.19
C PHE A 298 -15.16 12.40 -23.92
N VAL A 299 -16.20 11.78 -24.48
CA VAL A 299 -16.11 10.53 -25.24
C VAL A 299 -15.19 10.70 -26.46
N GLU A 300 -15.34 11.79 -27.22
CA GLU A 300 -14.48 12.12 -28.37
C GLU A 300 -13.02 12.25 -27.94
N ALA A 301 -12.75 13.02 -26.88
CA ALA A 301 -11.41 13.18 -26.34
C ALA A 301 -10.81 11.84 -25.92
N ALA A 302 -11.60 10.98 -25.29
CA ALA A 302 -11.16 9.69 -24.81
C ALA A 302 -10.83 8.70 -25.96
N TYR A 303 -11.70 8.57 -26.97
CA TYR A 303 -11.39 7.74 -28.13
C TYR A 303 -10.18 8.26 -28.91
N LYS A 304 -9.99 9.57 -28.97
CA LYS A 304 -8.78 10.19 -29.55
C LYS A 304 -7.53 9.86 -28.72
N MET A 305 -7.60 9.86 -27.39
CA MET A 305 -6.51 9.39 -26.53
C MET A 305 -6.15 7.94 -26.83
N ARG A 306 -7.14 7.04 -26.94
CA ARG A 306 -6.94 5.62 -27.30
C ARG A 306 -6.28 5.46 -28.67
N GLU A 307 -6.74 6.21 -29.67
CA GLU A 307 -6.12 6.22 -31.00
C GLU A 307 -4.63 6.59 -30.93
N TRP A 308 -4.27 7.58 -30.11
CA TRP A 308 -2.91 8.10 -30.03
C TRP A 308 -1.94 7.18 -29.31
N VAL A 309 -2.39 6.49 -28.26
CA VAL A 309 -1.52 5.62 -27.45
C VAL A 309 -1.48 4.17 -27.94
N GLY A 310 -2.43 3.77 -28.79
CA GLY A 310 -2.52 2.42 -29.32
C GLY A 310 -3.11 1.42 -28.32
N PRO A 311 -3.09 0.11 -28.64
CA PRO A 311 -3.77 -0.93 -27.86
C PRO A 311 -2.99 -1.43 -26.63
N ASP A 312 -1.66 -1.24 -26.59
CA ASP A 312 -0.79 -1.82 -25.55
C ASP A 312 -0.54 -0.89 -24.35
N VAL A 313 -1.04 0.35 -24.42
CA VAL A 313 -0.91 1.35 -23.36
C VAL A 313 -2.21 1.43 -22.56
N GLU A 314 -2.10 1.45 -21.23
CA GLU A 314 -3.25 1.56 -20.34
C GLU A 314 -3.79 3.00 -20.28
N LEU A 315 -5.11 3.13 -20.26
CA LEU A 315 -5.80 4.40 -20.04
C LEU A 315 -6.72 4.28 -18.83
N CYS A 316 -6.64 5.27 -17.96
CA CYS A 316 -7.46 5.36 -16.75
C CYS A 316 -8.23 6.67 -16.78
N PHE A 317 -9.48 6.65 -16.31
CA PHE A 317 -10.32 7.85 -16.26
C PHE A 317 -10.80 8.15 -14.85
N ASP A 318 -10.37 9.29 -14.32
CA ASP A 318 -10.71 9.80 -13.00
C ASP A 318 -11.88 10.78 -13.12
N PHE A 319 -13.03 10.44 -12.55
CA PHE A 319 -14.23 11.27 -12.59
C PHE A 319 -14.33 12.20 -11.37
N HIS A 320 -13.38 12.12 -10.43
CA HIS A 320 -13.26 12.99 -9.26
C HIS A 320 -14.54 13.08 -8.41
N ALA A 321 -15.32 12.00 -8.35
CA ALA A 321 -16.58 11.89 -7.63
C ALA A 321 -17.68 12.87 -8.10
N LYS A 322 -17.62 13.37 -9.35
CA LYS A 322 -18.52 14.44 -9.82
C LYS A 322 -19.86 13.98 -10.38
N MET A 323 -20.11 12.68 -10.49
CA MET A 323 -21.28 12.15 -11.17
C MET A 323 -22.23 11.43 -10.21
N THR A 324 -23.50 11.36 -10.62
CA THR A 324 -24.45 10.43 -10.00
C THR A 324 -24.23 9.02 -10.54
N PRO A 325 -24.71 7.95 -9.86
CA PRO A 325 -24.58 6.59 -10.37
C PRO A 325 -25.14 6.40 -11.78
N ALA A 326 -26.28 7.02 -12.10
CA ALA A 326 -26.89 6.90 -13.42
C ALA A 326 -26.02 7.51 -14.52
N LEU A 327 -25.53 8.73 -14.30
CA LEU A 327 -24.64 9.40 -15.25
C LEU A 327 -23.29 8.67 -15.38
N ALA A 328 -22.71 8.21 -14.26
CA ALA A 328 -21.47 7.45 -14.27
C ALA A 328 -21.61 6.16 -15.10
N ILE A 329 -22.73 5.43 -14.94
CA ILE A 329 -23.02 4.21 -15.72
C ILE A 329 -23.18 4.55 -17.21
N GLU A 330 -23.88 5.62 -17.56
CA GLU A 330 -24.05 6.09 -18.94
C GLU A 330 -22.68 6.38 -19.57
N VAL A 331 -21.89 7.27 -18.95
CA VAL A 331 -20.56 7.65 -19.45
C VAL A 331 -19.66 6.42 -19.57
N CYS A 332 -19.64 5.53 -18.57
CA CYS A 332 -18.87 4.28 -18.59
C CYS A 332 -19.23 3.38 -19.78
N ASN A 333 -20.52 3.31 -20.14
CA ASN A 333 -20.97 2.51 -21.28
C ASN A 333 -20.54 3.10 -22.63
N GLU A 334 -20.52 4.43 -22.76
CA GLU A 334 -20.02 5.10 -23.97
C GLU A 334 -18.51 4.89 -24.16
N ILE A 335 -17.76 4.83 -23.06
CA ILE A 335 -16.29 4.66 -23.08
C ILE A 335 -15.81 3.21 -23.14
N LYS A 336 -16.70 2.22 -23.10
CA LYS A 336 -16.34 0.79 -23.01
C LYS A 336 -15.39 0.31 -24.11
N GLY A 337 -15.47 0.87 -25.31
CA GLY A 337 -14.65 0.48 -26.46
C GLY A 337 -13.16 0.76 -26.26
N MET A 338 -12.82 1.67 -25.35
CA MET A 338 -11.43 1.98 -25.02
C MET A 338 -10.78 0.98 -24.07
N ARG A 339 -11.59 0.11 -23.44
CA ARG A 339 -11.17 -0.86 -22.41
C ARG A 339 -10.29 -0.18 -21.34
N PRO A 340 -10.83 0.76 -20.55
CA PRO A 340 -10.06 1.43 -19.50
C PRO A 340 -9.44 0.41 -18.55
N MET A 341 -8.22 0.69 -18.08
CA MET A 341 -7.59 -0.07 -16.99
C MET A 341 -8.44 0.06 -15.72
N PHE A 342 -8.96 1.27 -15.47
CA PHE A 342 -10.00 1.54 -14.49
C PHE A 342 -10.73 2.86 -14.76
N VAL A 343 -11.90 3.00 -14.14
CA VAL A 343 -12.54 4.29 -13.86
C VAL A 343 -12.43 4.57 -12.35
N GLU A 344 -11.89 5.72 -12.02
CA GLU A 344 -11.63 6.19 -10.65
C GLU A 344 -12.71 7.18 -10.20
N GLU A 345 -13.10 7.07 -8.92
CA GLU A 345 -14.06 7.94 -8.24
C GLU A 345 -15.29 8.28 -9.12
N PRO A 346 -16.04 7.28 -9.62
CA PRO A 346 -17.18 7.54 -10.50
C PRO A 346 -18.31 8.32 -9.81
N VAL A 347 -18.43 8.19 -8.49
CA VAL A 347 -19.45 8.81 -7.65
C VAL A 347 -18.85 9.14 -6.28
N PRO A 348 -19.47 10.05 -5.50
CA PRO A 348 -19.03 10.33 -4.12
C PRO A 348 -19.00 9.08 -3.23
N GLN A 349 -17.92 8.97 -2.47
CA GLN A 349 -17.52 7.80 -1.68
C GLN A 349 -18.33 7.60 -0.39
N GLU A 350 -19.13 8.58 0.04
CA GLU A 350 -19.92 8.51 1.27
C GLU A 350 -20.94 7.37 1.25
N ASN A 351 -21.42 7.00 0.05
CA ASN A 351 -22.37 5.91 -0.14
C ASN A 351 -21.75 4.75 -0.93
N THR A 352 -21.16 3.81 -0.20
CA THR A 352 -20.58 2.59 -0.79
C THR A 352 -21.57 1.70 -1.55
N ASP A 353 -22.88 1.76 -1.24
CA ASP A 353 -23.89 1.03 -2.01
C ASP A 353 -24.16 1.68 -3.37
N ALA A 354 -24.06 3.01 -3.46
CA ALA A 354 -24.14 3.73 -4.74
C ALA A 354 -22.91 3.44 -5.61
N LEU A 355 -21.71 3.37 -5.02
CA LEU A 355 -20.51 2.94 -5.72
C LEU A 355 -20.65 1.49 -6.22
N LYS A 356 -21.21 0.60 -5.37
CA LYS A 356 -21.49 -0.79 -5.75
C LYS A 356 -22.44 -0.87 -6.95
N LEU A 357 -23.49 -0.04 -6.96
CA LEU A 357 -24.42 0.02 -8.09
C LEU A 357 -23.67 0.32 -9.40
N VAL A 358 -22.73 1.26 -9.41
CA VAL A 358 -21.91 1.55 -10.60
C VAL A 358 -21.03 0.35 -10.96
N ALA A 359 -20.29 -0.20 -9.99
CA ALA A 359 -19.38 -1.33 -10.22
C ALA A 359 -20.10 -2.57 -10.78
N ASP A 360 -21.33 -2.84 -10.35
CA ASP A 360 -22.13 -3.97 -10.83
C ASP A 360 -22.65 -3.78 -12.29
N HIS A 361 -22.59 -2.56 -12.84
CA HIS A 361 -23.14 -2.20 -14.16
C HIS A 361 -22.07 -1.77 -15.17
N VAL A 362 -20.79 -1.79 -14.80
CA VAL A 362 -19.67 -1.35 -15.63
C VAL A 362 -18.75 -2.54 -15.95
N PRO A 363 -18.32 -2.75 -17.22
CA PRO A 363 -17.63 -3.97 -17.62
C PRO A 363 -16.11 -3.97 -17.35
N PHE A 364 -15.56 -2.93 -16.73
CA PHE A 364 -14.13 -2.75 -16.45
C PHE A 364 -13.93 -2.31 -14.99
N PRO A 365 -12.70 -2.39 -14.45
CA PRO A 365 -12.44 -2.12 -13.04
C PRO A 365 -12.89 -0.73 -12.58
N ILE A 366 -13.53 -0.67 -11.41
CA ILE A 366 -13.72 0.57 -10.66
C ILE A 366 -12.59 0.72 -9.63
N ALA A 367 -12.07 1.94 -9.51
CA ALA A 367 -11.10 2.34 -8.51
C ALA A 367 -11.65 3.44 -7.59
N THR A 368 -11.25 3.44 -6.32
CA THR A 368 -11.61 4.46 -5.32
C THR A 368 -10.64 4.40 -4.16
N GLY A 369 -10.58 5.46 -3.36
CA GLY A 369 -9.96 5.40 -2.03
C GLY A 369 -9.23 6.65 -1.61
N GLU A 370 -9.01 7.61 -2.50
CA GLU A 370 -8.22 8.82 -2.23
C GLU A 370 -8.81 9.60 -1.02
N ARG A 371 -10.14 9.55 -0.86
CA ARG A 371 -10.89 10.25 0.19
C ARG A 371 -11.24 9.37 1.40
N LEU A 372 -10.79 8.13 1.42
CA LEU A 372 -10.98 7.21 2.55
C LEU A 372 -9.75 7.26 3.47
N LEU A 373 -9.99 7.53 4.74
CA LEU A 373 -8.96 7.98 5.67
C LEU A 373 -8.44 6.88 6.59
N SER A 374 -9.04 5.68 6.57
CA SER A 374 -8.65 4.62 7.51
C SER A 374 -9.13 3.24 7.08
N ARG A 375 -8.54 2.18 7.65
CA ARG A 375 -8.98 0.79 7.38
C ARG A 375 -10.46 0.55 7.67
N TRP A 376 -11.08 1.33 8.55
CA TRP A 376 -12.49 1.17 8.92
C TRP A 376 -13.43 1.66 7.81
N GLU A 377 -13.01 2.69 7.06
CA GLU A 377 -13.71 3.17 5.88
C GLU A 377 -13.46 2.22 4.70
N PHE A 378 -12.19 1.84 4.48
CA PHE A 378 -11.83 0.83 3.47
C PHE A 378 -12.52 -0.51 3.68
N ARG A 379 -12.80 -0.91 4.92
CA ARG A 379 -13.56 -2.14 5.22
C ARG A 379 -14.87 -2.22 4.44
N GLN A 380 -15.61 -1.11 4.33
CA GLN A 380 -16.88 -1.10 3.61
C GLN A 380 -16.69 -1.37 2.12
N VAL A 381 -15.69 -0.74 1.49
CA VAL A 381 -15.38 -0.93 0.07
C VAL A 381 -14.86 -2.34 -0.21
N ILE A 382 -13.97 -2.84 0.66
CA ILE A 382 -13.37 -4.17 0.57
C ILE A 382 -14.43 -5.26 0.72
N GLU A 383 -15.20 -5.25 1.81
CA GLU A 383 -16.18 -6.30 2.12
C GLU A 383 -17.35 -6.32 1.12
N LYS A 384 -17.77 -5.16 0.61
CA LYS A 384 -18.82 -5.07 -0.42
C LYS A 384 -18.29 -5.32 -1.84
N GLN A 385 -16.97 -5.38 -2.00
CA GLN A 385 -16.27 -5.49 -3.29
C GLN A 385 -16.80 -4.48 -4.33
N CYS A 386 -17.04 -3.23 -3.91
CA CYS A 386 -17.56 -2.19 -4.80
C CYS A 386 -16.48 -1.46 -5.60
N ALA A 387 -15.22 -1.85 -5.43
CA ALA A 387 -14.11 -1.48 -6.29
C ALA A 387 -13.19 -2.70 -6.47
N ALA A 388 -12.54 -2.81 -7.63
CA ALA A 388 -11.55 -3.86 -7.86
C ALA A 388 -10.13 -3.40 -7.47
N LEU A 389 -9.90 -2.09 -7.54
CA LEU A 389 -8.61 -1.44 -7.32
C LEU A 389 -8.79 -0.38 -6.23
N LEU A 390 -7.91 -0.38 -5.23
CA LEU A 390 -8.01 0.54 -4.10
C LEU A 390 -6.90 1.58 -4.14
N GLN A 391 -7.24 2.82 -3.83
CA GLN A 391 -6.36 3.98 -3.94
C GLN A 391 -6.16 4.71 -2.60
N PRO A 392 -5.80 4.01 -1.51
CA PRO A 392 -5.47 4.69 -0.26
C PRO A 392 -4.34 5.70 -0.48
N ASP A 393 -4.57 6.94 -0.11
CA ASP A 393 -3.52 7.96 -0.09
C ASP A 393 -2.68 7.79 1.18
N VAL A 394 -1.38 7.56 1.04
CA VAL A 394 -0.49 7.34 2.20
C VAL A 394 -0.44 8.55 3.14
N ALA A 395 -0.54 9.76 2.60
CA ALA A 395 -0.46 11.01 3.35
C ALA A 395 -1.78 11.34 4.07
N HIS A 396 -2.88 10.63 3.77
CA HIS A 396 -4.18 10.86 4.40
C HIS A 396 -4.75 9.65 5.13
N CYS A 397 -4.37 8.43 4.77
CA CYS A 397 -4.91 7.21 5.38
C CYS A 397 -4.23 6.83 6.70
N GLY A 398 -3.31 7.65 7.22
CA GLY A 398 -2.58 7.38 8.46
C GLY A 398 -1.19 6.79 8.26
N GLY A 399 -0.57 6.97 7.09
CA GLY A 399 0.85 6.70 6.85
C GLY A 399 1.16 5.26 6.43
N PRO A 400 2.46 4.96 6.18
CA PRO A 400 2.90 3.65 5.72
C PRO A 400 2.43 2.48 6.59
N SER A 401 2.37 2.66 7.91
CA SER A 401 1.88 1.65 8.86
C SER A 401 0.42 1.27 8.60
N GLU A 402 -0.43 2.24 8.26
CA GLU A 402 -1.86 2.02 8.03
C GLU A 402 -2.14 1.55 6.61
N LEU A 403 -1.46 2.16 5.63
CA LEU A 403 -1.52 1.77 4.22
C LEU A 403 -1.19 0.28 4.04
N LYS A 404 -0.12 -0.22 4.66
CA LYS A 404 0.22 -1.65 4.60
C LYS A 404 -0.88 -2.55 5.18
N LYS A 405 -1.54 -2.12 6.25
CA LYS A 405 -2.65 -2.89 6.86
C LYS A 405 -3.89 -2.90 5.96
N ILE A 406 -4.17 -1.80 5.26
CA ILE A 406 -5.23 -1.72 4.24
C ILE A 406 -4.89 -2.67 3.08
N ALA A 407 -3.66 -2.62 2.56
CA ALA A 407 -3.18 -3.46 1.48
C ALA A 407 -3.33 -4.96 1.78
N ASN A 408 -2.84 -5.38 2.95
CA ASN A 408 -2.93 -6.76 3.41
C ASN A 408 -4.39 -7.20 3.61
N TYR A 409 -5.29 -6.28 3.97
CA TYR A 409 -6.71 -6.63 4.10
C TYR A 409 -7.36 -6.82 2.73
N ALA A 410 -7.07 -5.91 1.79
CA ALA A 410 -7.55 -5.98 0.40
C ALA A 410 -7.07 -7.24 -0.33
N GLU A 411 -5.86 -7.71 -0.04
CA GLU A 411 -5.29 -8.93 -0.60
C GLU A 411 -6.20 -10.15 -0.39
N VAL A 412 -6.86 -10.24 0.77
CA VAL A 412 -7.78 -11.34 1.11
C VAL A 412 -9.02 -11.37 0.19
N TYR A 413 -9.37 -10.24 -0.41
CA TYR A 413 -10.51 -10.08 -1.30
C TYR A 413 -10.12 -10.05 -2.78
N TYR A 414 -8.87 -10.41 -3.11
CA TYR A 414 -8.30 -10.33 -4.46
C TYR A 414 -8.28 -8.92 -5.06
N GLN A 415 -8.35 -7.90 -4.20
CA GLN A 415 -8.25 -6.50 -4.60
C GLN A 415 -6.78 -6.07 -4.58
N HIS A 416 -6.39 -5.32 -5.60
CA HIS A 416 -5.05 -4.73 -5.69
C HIS A 416 -5.07 -3.30 -5.19
N ILE A 417 -3.93 -2.84 -4.67
CA ILE A 417 -3.74 -1.43 -4.34
C ILE A 417 -2.96 -0.72 -5.45
N MET A 418 -3.27 0.55 -5.63
CA MET A 418 -2.52 1.53 -6.40
C MET A 418 -2.59 2.86 -5.62
N PRO A 419 -1.69 3.10 -4.66
CA PRO A 419 -1.81 4.26 -3.78
C PRO A 419 -1.94 5.58 -4.55
N HIS A 420 -2.95 6.38 -4.18
CA HIS A 420 -3.09 7.74 -4.69
C HIS A 420 -1.89 8.57 -4.21
N CYS A 421 -1.29 9.34 -5.12
CA CYS A 421 -0.13 10.17 -4.80
C CYS A 421 0.01 11.35 -5.77
N ALA A 422 -0.92 12.29 -5.66
CA ALA A 422 -0.88 13.59 -6.34
C ALA A 422 -0.32 14.72 -5.44
N ILE A 423 0.57 14.38 -4.49
CA ILE A 423 1.02 15.29 -3.42
C ILE A 423 2.44 15.81 -3.70
N GLY A 424 3.45 15.07 -3.25
CA GLY A 424 4.83 15.52 -3.34
C GLY A 424 5.84 14.39 -3.08
N PRO A 425 7.14 14.71 -3.12
CA PRO A 425 8.20 13.71 -3.22
C PRO A 425 8.39 12.86 -1.97
N LEU A 426 8.08 13.40 -0.79
CA LEU A 426 8.18 12.63 0.45
C LEU A 426 6.94 11.74 0.63
N ALA A 427 5.75 12.19 0.19
CA ALA A 427 4.58 11.34 0.10
C ALA A 427 4.80 10.18 -0.90
N LEU A 428 5.39 10.44 -2.06
CA LEU A 428 5.74 9.39 -3.04
C LEU A 428 6.70 8.36 -2.44
N ALA A 429 7.73 8.79 -1.71
CA ALA A 429 8.66 7.89 -1.02
C ALA A 429 7.93 7.03 0.03
N ALA A 430 6.96 7.59 0.74
CA ALA A 430 6.13 6.87 1.70
C ALA A 430 5.18 5.85 1.03
N CYS A 431 4.62 6.16 -0.14
CA CYS A 431 3.88 5.17 -0.95
C CYS A 431 4.80 4.02 -1.34
N MET A 432 5.96 4.33 -1.95
CA MET A 432 6.90 3.33 -2.45
C MET A 432 7.46 2.42 -1.36
N LEU A 433 7.52 2.88 -0.11
CA LEU A 433 7.83 2.02 1.04
C LEU A 433 6.83 0.86 1.15
N VAL A 434 5.54 1.12 1.01
CA VAL A 434 4.52 0.06 1.05
C VAL A 434 4.48 -0.69 -0.27
N ASP A 435 4.59 0.01 -1.40
CA ASP A 435 4.62 -0.61 -2.73
C ASP A 435 5.76 -1.61 -2.85
N ALA A 436 6.88 -1.44 -2.15
CA ALA A 436 7.98 -2.38 -2.17
C ALA A 436 7.64 -3.72 -1.49
N VAL A 437 6.74 -3.73 -0.49
CA VAL A 437 6.60 -4.85 0.47
C VAL A 437 5.27 -5.59 0.42
N VAL A 438 4.29 -5.12 -0.34
CA VAL A 438 2.98 -5.80 -0.45
C VAL A 438 2.82 -6.50 -1.80
N PRO A 439 2.34 -7.75 -1.86
CA PRO A 439 2.27 -8.50 -3.11
C PRO A 439 1.16 -8.00 -4.04
N ASN A 440 0.06 -7.46 -3.50
CA ASN A 440 -1.09 -6.95 -4.26
C ASN A 440 -0.94 -5.49 -4.72
N PHE A 441 0.27 -4.93 -4.71
CA PHE A 441 0.56 -3.66 -5.40
C PHE A 441 0.53 -3.85 -6.92
N LEU A 442 -0.22 -2.98 -7.61
CA LEU A 442 -0.38 -3.01 -9.07
C LEU A 442 0.47 -1.98 -9.80
N ILE A 443 0.32 -0.70 -9.45
CA ILE A 443 0.99 0.44 -10.10
C ILE A 443 0.92 1.66 -9.17
N GLN A 444 1.92 2.53 -9.19
CA GLN A 444 1.99 3.73 -8.35
C GLN A 444 1.63 4.98 -9.16
N GLU A 445 0.73 5.79 -8.64
CA GLU A 445 0.50 7.13 -9.18
C GLU A 445 1.70 8.03 -8.92
N GLN A 446 2.09 8.83 -9.90
CA GLN A 446 2.90 10.00 -9.63
C GLN A 446 2.49 11.18 -10.52
N VAL A 447 2.72 12.38 -9.99
CA VAL A 447 2.70 13.64 -10.72
C VAL A 447 4.13 14.16 -10.81
N ASP A 448 4.42 15.06 -11.76
CA ASP A 448 5.80 15.56 -11.95
C ASP A 448 6.39 16.17 -10.65
N ALA A 449 5.56 16.82 -9.82
CA ALA A 449 5.97 17.31 -8.51
C ALA A 449 6.39 16.18 -7.55
N GLY A 450 5.76 15.01 -7.62
CA GLY A 450 6.11 13.84 -6.82
C GLY A 450 7.50 13.29 -7.11
N LEU A 451 8.08 13.56 -8.28
CA LEU A 451 9.44 13.08 -8.58
C LEU A 451 10.52 13.84 -7.79
N GLY A 452 10.25 15.06 -7.32
CA GLY A 452 11.24 15.77 -6.52
C GLY A 452 10.88 17.21 -6.17
N ASN A 453 10.13 17.90 -7.05
CA ASN A 453 9.68 19.28 -6.85
C ASN A 453 10.80 20.27 -6.49
N GLY A 454 12.08 19.96 -6.77
CA GLY A 454 13.24 20.73 -6.29
C GLY A 454 13.38 20.77 -4.77
N LEU A 455 12.91 19.73 -4.07
CA LEU A 455 13.04 19.56 -2.61
C LEU A 455 14.01 18.44 -2.24
N LEU A 456 14.43 17.64 -3.22
CA LEU A 456 15.38 16.55 -3.05
C LEU A 456 16.73 16.95 -3.64
N LYS A 457 17.82 16.49 -3.03
CA LYS A 457 19.16 16.64 -3.64
C LYS A 457 19.29 15.82 -4.93
N LYS A 458 18.54 14.73 -5.02
CA LYS A 458 18.40 13.92 -6.22
C LYS A 458 16.94 13.52 -6.38
N ASP A 459 16.34 13.93 -7.49
CA ASP A 459 14.98 13.57 -7.86
C ASP A 459 14.87 12.08 -8.23
N TRP A 460 13.67 11.54 -8.06
CA TRP A 460 13.29 10.24 -8.59
C TRP A 460 13.30 10.26 -10.11
N GLU A 461 13.89 9.23 -10.70
CA GLU A 461 13.96 9.08 -12.15
C GLU A 461 13.03 7.95 -12.59
N VAL A 462 12.26 8.22 -13.63
CA VAL A 462 11.43 7.21 -14.29
C VAL A 462 12.16 6.70 -15.53
N ILE A 463 12.47 5.40 -15.50
CA ILE A 463 13.19 4.69 -16.54
C ILE A 463 12.32 3.51 -16.97
N ASP A 464 11.98 3.44 -18.25
CA ASP A 464 11.09 2.43 -18.83
C ASP A 464 9.75 2.31 -18.07
N GLY A 465 9.20 3.45 -17.63
CA GLY A 465 7.94 3.51 -16.88
C GLY A 465 8.02 2.98 -15.44
N HIS A 466 9.23 2.86 -14.87
CA HIS A 466 9.45 2.39 -13.51
C HIS A 466 10.40 3.32 -12.73
N ILE A 467 10.23 3.33 -11.41
CA ILE A 467 11.22 3.87 -10.46
C ILE A 467 11.95 2.69 -9.83
N GLN A 468 13.29 2.74 -9.79
CA GLN A 468 14.08 1.70 -9.13
C GLN A 468 13.95 1.78 -7.61
N LEU A 469 13.92 0.63 -6.93
CA LEU A 469 13.99 0.64 -5.46
C LEU A 469 15.34 1.16 -4.99
N TRP A 470 15.31 1.93 -3.90
CA TRP A 470 16.50 2.53 -3.32
C TRP A 470 17.22 1.53 -2.41
N GLU A 471 18.53 1.67 -2.27
CA GLU A 471 19.36 0.88 -1.34
C GLU A 471 19.83 1.71 -0.13
N THR A 472 19.58 3.01 -0.15
CA THR A 472 19.98 3.94 0.90
C THR A 472 19.14 3.80 2.18
N PRO A 473 19.67 4.16 3.36
CA PRO A 473 18.88 4.12 4.60
C PRO A 473 17.65 5.04 4.59
N GLY A 474 16.61 4.67 5.33
CA GLY A 474 15.40 5.50 5.46
C GLY A 474 14.44 5.34 4.29
N LEU A 475 13.74 6.42 3.92
CA LEU A 475 12.77 6.43 2.81
C LEU A 475 13.41 6.57 1.42
N GLY A 476 14.74 6.55 1.33
CA GLY A 476 15.45 6.61 0.05
C GLY A 476 15.62 8.01 -0.53
N VAL A 477 15.14 9.03 0.18
CA VAL A 477 15.24 10.43 -0.19
C VAL A 477 16.29 11.16 0.65
N GLU A 478 17.04 12.05 0.02
CA GLU A 478 17.86 13.05 0.69
C GLU A 478 17.25 14.43 0.43
N VAL A 479 16.67 15.02 1.47
CA VAL A 479 16.03 16.34 1.39
C VAL A 479 17.10 17.41 1.21
N ASP A 480 16.86 18.34 0.28
CA ASP A 480 17.62 19.58 0.21
C ASP A 480 17.08 20.52 1.28
N GLU A 481 17.72 20.53 2.45
CA GLU A 481 17.27 21.35 3.58
C GLU A 481 17.21 22.85 3.23
N ALA A 482 18.10 23.36 2.39
CA ALA A 482 18.11 24.78 2.04
C ALA A 482 16.87 25.19 1.23
N GLU A 483 16.31 24.28 0.44
CA GLU A 483 15.05 24.47 -0.28
C GLU A 483 13.84 24.12 0.59
N ALA A 484 13.92 23.03 1.36
CA ALA A 484 12.82 22.50 2.15
C ALA A 484 12.43 23.37 3.35
N THR A 485 13.37 24.13 3.92
CA THR A 485 13.10 25.04 5.05
C THR A 485 12.77 26.46 4.61
N LYS A 486 12.57 26.71 3.32
CA LYS A 486 12.06 28.02 2.87
C LYS A 486 10.63 28.20 3.35
N GLU A 487 10.23 29.46 3.50
CA GLU A 487 8.85 29.83 3.78
C GLU A 487 8.25 30.49 2.54
N PHE A 488 7.22 29.85 1.99
CA PHE A 488 6.47 30.39 0.87
C PHE A 488 5.46 31.43 1.36
N THR A 489 5.63 32.68 0.92
CA THR A 489 4.80 33.82 1.32
C THR A 489 4.09 34.51 0.13
N GLY A 490 3.99 33.82 -1.02
CA GLY A 490 3.42 34.38 -2.24
C GLY A 490 1.89 34.54 -2.22
N GLU A 491 1.33 35.23 -3.22
CA GLU A 491 -0.12 35.49 -3.35
C GLU A 491 -0.98 34.21 -3.45
N SER A 492 -0.38 33.09 -3.86
CA SER A 492 -1.04 31.78 -3.87
C SER A 492 -1.07 31.10 -2.48
N TYR A 493 -0.51 31.72 -1.44
CA TYR A 493 -0.60 31.22 -0.06
C TYR A 493 -1.84 31.78 0.63
N GLY A 494 -2.77 30.91 1.08
CA GLY A 494 -3.94 31.32 1.88
C GLY A 494 -5.31 31.08 1.22
N TYR A 495 -6.32 31.84 1.67
CA TYR A 495 -7.76 31.52 1.50
C TYR A 495 -8.19 31.26 0.05
N HIS A 496 -7.78 32.11 -0.89
CA HIS A 496 -8.31 32.05 -2.26
C HIS A 496 -7.69 30.97 -3.16
N ALA A 497 -6.48 30.47 -2.84
CA ALA A 497 -5.74 29.54 -3.69
C ALA A 497 -5.60 28.13 -3.07
N GLU A 498 -5.43 28.05 -1.75
CA GLU A 498 -5.21 26.78 -1.07
C GLU A 498 -6.47 26.19 -0.44
N LEU A 499 -7.55 26.96 -0.20
CA LEU A 499 -8.81 26.42 0.37
C LEU A 499 -9.78 25.86 -0.68
N GLY A 500 -9.33 25.65 -1.91
CA GLY A 500 -10.15 25.09 -3.00
C GLY A 500 -10.94 26.12 -3.80
N GLY A 501 -10.94 27.39 -3.38
CA GLY A 501 -11.63 28.47 -4.08
C GLY A 501 -13.15 28.34 -4.03
N GLU A 502 -13.82 29.11 -4.88
CA GLU A 502 -15.28 29.10 -5.01
C GLU A 502 -15.67 28.52 -6.38
N THR A 503 -15.93 27.22 -6.44
CA THR A 503 -16.37 26.54 -7.66
C THR A 503 -17.89 26.51 -7.71
N TYR A 504 -18.47 27.15 -8.72
CA TYR A 504 -19.91 27.17 -8.95
C TYR A 504 -20.25 26.74 -10.36
N HIS A 505 -21.48 26.24 -10.54
CA HIS A 505 -22.08 26.15 -11.85
C HIS A 505 -22.51 27.54 -12.34
N GLN A 506 -21.89 28.02 -13.42
CA GLN A 506 -22.04 29.42 -13.89
C GLN A 506 -23.47 29.84 -14.22
N ASN A 507 -24.34 28.91 -14.62
CA ASN A 507 -25.69 29.19 -15.08
C ASN A 507 -26.73 29.35 -13.95
N ASP A 508 -26.50 28.79 -12.76
CA ASP A 508 -27.43 28.92 -11.62
C ASP A 508 -26.77 29.32 -10.29
N GLY A 509 -25.44 29.38 -10.24
CA GLY A 509 -24.68 29.76 -9.05
C GLY A 509 -24.62 28.69 -7.95
N SER A 510 -25.13 27.47 -8.19
CA SER A 510 -25.02 26.38 -7.23
C SER A 510 -23.56 25.93 -7.07
N VAL A 511 -23.17 25.55 -5.85
CA VAL A 511 -21.82 25.03 -5.54
C VAL A 511 -21.61 23.73 -6.30
N ALA A 512 -20.46 23.60 -6.94
CA ALA A 512 -20.02 22.35 -7.54
C ALA A 512 -19.08 21.61 -6.57
N ASP A 513 -19.11 20.29 -6.60
CA ASP A 513 -18.08 19.49 -5.95
C ASP A 513 -16.70 19.84 -6.51
N TRP A 514 -15.71 19.80 -5.62
CA TRP A 514 -14.32 20.20 -5.88
C TRP A 514 -13.67 19.39 -7.01
#